data_AF-A0A914YP45-F1
#
_entry.id   AF-A0A914YP45-F1
#
_cell.length_a   1.000
_cell.length_b   1.000
_cell.length_c   1.000
_cell.angle_alpha   90.00
_cell.angle_beta   90.00
_cell.angle_gamma   90.00
#
_symmetry.space_group_name_H-M   'P 1'
#
loop_
_entity.id
_entity.type
_entity.pdbx_description
1 polymer ?
#
loop_
_entity_poly.entity_id
_entity_poly.type
_entity_poly.pdbx_seq_one_letter_code
_entity_poly.pdbx_strand_id
1 'polypeptide(L)'
;MNQRIKDLPIGEEINRKLENFEDSVIVITLKRRLISGSDFDPIDTDELLELLRCLFKDNFNTENNEDEVSEDLTKRIIHRISKFYAIPMNQIRLLMIGVALEQELNQINFELTRDMIKRSFPKLKTASLLREPTSIPAALYLSKQILKYTTKVIERQSDTLFLPIGTESSVVFFAFCHYLTPVLDLCHLNLWEKAEVCGIKDSLRDLFCQSIETSVMEWIHEFNSRKDDADFICQKIDEIHICFRRFSKNYNEFFEKAFFSYSEYVLDLIDSDITDAVQNAVETLTDSVEPRNRQKLVSFTRSTMKLFDALRQFTEFIETLSYANFLKIKGEGPKEYRIHGFEMAFEKAAVFWTSTWRSVYLNFVRRCIEVSDDGSSYPPNSPNFEEKTTHFFQSKVQEPPEIDLHPSTINCLAFCKALCDDFLRLKINAQNTMLLCCLQIVNVWK
;
A
#
# COMPACT_ATOMS: atom_id res chain seq x y z
N MET A 1 -37.22 31.65 22.21
CA MET A 1 -37.26 32.78 21.26
C MET A 1 -38.29 32.43 20.20
N ASN A 2 -39.43 33.12 20.18
CA ASN A 2 -40.60 32.79 19.36
C ASN A 2 -40.43 33.33 17.94
N GLN A 3 -40.47 32.48 16.91
CA GLN A 3 -40.84 32.89 15.57
C GLN A 3 -42.15 32.21 15.17
N ARG A 4 -43.21 33.03 15.10
CA ARG A 4 -44.48 32.70 14.48
C ARG A 4 -44.34 32.92 12.98
N ILE A 5 -44.69 31.93 12.17
CA ILE A 5 -45.19 32.17 10.82
C ILE A 5 -46.62 31.62 10.80
N LYS A 6 -47.56 32.54 10.54
CA LYS A 6 -48.98 32.25 10.42
C LYS A 6 -49.35 32.05 8.94
N ASP A 7 -50.20 31.05 8.76
CA ASP A 7 -51.31 30.91 7.82
C ASP A 7 -51.12 30.21 6.45
N LEU A 8 -52.01 29.21 6.28
CA LEU A 8 -52.74 28.70 5.09
C LEU A 8 -52.38 27.30 4.53
N PRO A 9 -53.39 26.52 4.05
CA PRO A 9 -53.91 25.34 4.75
C PRO A 9 -53.83 24.03 3.91
N ILE A 10 -54.44 22.97 4.47
CA ILE A 10 -54.44 21.54 4.12
C ILE A 10 -53.25 20.80 4.74
N GLY A 11 -53.40 20.55 6.05
CA GLY A 11 -52.46 19.82 6.89
C GLY A 11 -53.16 18.67 7.62
N GLU A 12 -52.45 17.56 7.77
CA GLU A 12 -52.54 16.81 9.01
C GLU A 12 -51.57 17.49 9.99
N GLU A 13 -52.12 18.14 11.02
CA GLU A 13 -51.32 18.71 12.10
C GLU A 13 -50.96 17.58 13.06
N ILE A 14 -49.71 17.09 13.00
CA ILE A 14 -49.28 15.97 13.86
C ILE A 14 -48.82 16.53 15.22
N ASN A 15 -49.77 16.81 16.10
CA ASN A 15 -49.51 17.13 17.50
C ASN A 15 -49.40 15.84 18.32
N ARG A 16 -48.20 15.42 18.70
CA ARG A 16 -48.02 14.45 19.80
C ARG A 16 -46.89 14.89 20.72
N LYS A 17 -47.23 15.07 22.00
CA LYS A 17 -46.26 15.17 23.10
C LYS A 17 -45.40 13.91 23.10
N LEU A 18 -44.09 14.09 23.06
CA LEU A 18 -43.14 13.03 23.40
C LEU A 18 -43.10 12.98 24.92
N GLU A 19 -43.69 11.94 25.49
CA GLU A 19 -43.51 11.59 26.90
C GLU A 19 -42.01 11.31 27.09
N ASN A 20 -41.30 12.31 27.61
CA ASN A 20 -39.94 12.31 28.21
C ASN A 20 -39.17 13.62 27.96
N PHE A 21 -39.68 14.56 27.16
CA PHE A 21 -39.19 15.94 27.16
C PHE A 21 -40.18 16.81 27.92
N GLU A 22 -39.82 17.22 29.14
CA GLU A 22 -40.53 18.29 29.82
C GLU A 22 -40.53 19.54 28.91
N ASP A 23 -41.73 19.91 28.48
CA ASP A 23 -42.14 21.19 27.88
C ASP A 23 -41.61 21.65 26.51
N SER A 24 -41.07 20.77 25.67
CA SER A 24 -40.83 21.11 24.25
C SER A 24 -41.65 20.21 23.30
N VAL A 25 -42.74 20.77 22.75
CA VAL A 25 -43.50 20.14 21.65
C VAL A 25 -42.87 20.56 20.33
N ILE A 26 -42.15 19.66 19.67
CA ILE A 26 -41.72 19.87 18.29
C ILE A 26 -42.93 19.62 17.37
N VAL A 27 -43.51 20.69 16.85
CA VAL A 27 -44.61 20.62 15.86
C VAL A 27 -43.98 20.61 14.47
N ILE A 28 -44.08 19.47 13.78
CA ILE A 28 -43.68 19.34 12.38
C ILE A 28 -44.93 19.35 11.52
N THR A 29 -45.10 20.40 10.72
CA THR A 29 -46.23 20.52 9.78
C THR A 29 -45.78 20.08 8.39
N LEU A 30 -46.28 18.93 7.92
CA LEU A 30 -46.07 18.46 6.55
C LEU A 30 -47.17 19.04 5.65
N LYS A 31 -46.80 19.72 4.56
CA LYS A 31 -47.75 20.27 3.58
C LYS A 31 -47.53 19.57 2.24
N ARG A 32 -48.61 19.13 1.57
CA ARG A 32 -48.58 18.67 0.17
C ARG A 32 -49.13 19.77 -0.73
N ARG A 33 -48.45 20.07 -1.85
CA ARG A 33 -49.03 20.93 -2.90
C ARG A 33 -49.97 20.08 -3.77
N LEU A 34 -51.22 20.51 -3.88
CA LEU A 34 -52.18 19.98 -4.85
C LEU A 34 -51.95 20.72 -6.17
N ILE A 35 -51.48 20.02 -7.20
CA ILE A 35 -51.57 20.53 -8.57
C ILE A 35 -52.99 20.22 -9.07
N SER A 36 -53.61 21.20 -9.72
CA SER A 36 -54.98 21.13 -10.23
C SER A 36 -55.19 19.89 -11.11
N GLY A 37 -56.00 18.94 -10.64
CA GLY A 37 -56.42 17.75 -11.39
C GLY A 37 -55.57 16.51 -11.09
N SER A 38 -55.99 15.77 -10.05
CA SER A 38 -55.66 14.38 -9.67
C SER A 38 -54.20 13.90 -9.58
N ASP A 39 -53.21 14.61 -10.12
CA ASP A 39 -51.81 14.22 -10.02
C ASP A 39 -51.12 15.03 -8.93
N PHE A 40 -50.72 14.30 -7.90
CA PHE A 40 -49.97 14.77 -6.75
C PHE A 40 -48.56 15.20 -7.19
N ASP A 41 -48.07 16.34 -6.68
CA ASP A 41 -46.65 16.70 -6.86
C ASP A 41 -45.81 15.87 -5.88
N PRO A 42 -45.01 14.89 -6.34
CA PRO A 42 -44.12 14.15 -5.45
C PRO A 42 -43.07 15.10 -4.86
N ILE A 43 -42.73 14.92 -3.58
CA ILE A 43 -41.62 15.69 -3.00
C ILE A 43 -40.34 15.39 -3.79
N ASP A 44 -39.67 16.42 -4.28
CA ASP A 44 -38.44 16.23 -5.02
C ASP A 44 -37.31 15.78 -4.08
N THR A 45 -36.31 15.11 -4.65
CA THR A 45 -35.12 14.65 -3.93
C THR A 45 -34.38 15.82 -3.29
N ASP A 46 -34.36 17.00 -3.92
CA ASP A 46 -33.71 18.19 -3.38
C ASP A 46 -34.41 18.74 -2.14
N GLU A 47 -35.75 18.78 -2.14
CA GLU A 47 -36.54 19.19 -0.95
C GLU A 47 -36.36 18.19 0.21
N LEU A 48 -36.31 16.89 -0.11
CA LEU A 48 -36.04 15.84 0.87
C LEU A 48 -34.62 15.95 1.43
N LEU A 49 -33.62 16.29 0.60
CA LEU A 49 -32.25 16.51 1.02
C LEU A 49 -32.11 17.70 1.96
N GLU A 50 -32.77 18.82 1.66
CA GLU A 50 -32.78 20.00 2.53
C GLU A 50 -33.39 19.68 3.89
N LEU A 51 -34.52 18.96 3.91
CA LEU A 51 -35.14 18.52 5.15
C LEU A 51 -34.22 17.60 5.97
N LEU A 52 -33.56 16.63 5.31
CA LEU A 52 -32.62 15.75 6.00
C LEU A 52 -31.43 16.54 6.55
N ARG A 53 -30.85 17.48 5.78
CA ARG A 53 -29.76 18.35 6.25
C ARG A 53 -30.14 19.13 7.51
N CYS A 54 -31.36 19.67 7.57
CA CYS A 54 -31.87 20.36 8.76
C CYS A 54 -31.96 19.41 9.96
N LEU A 55 -32.59 18.24 9.80
CA LEU A 55 -32.71 17.24 10.88
C LEU A 55 -31.35 16.77 11.41
N PHE A 56 -30.38 16.61 10.51
CA PHE A 56 -29.04 16.18 10.88
C PHE A 56 -28.23 17.29 11.56
N LYS A 57 -28.36 18.54 11.10
CA LYS A 57 -27.67 19.70 11.71
C LYS A 57 -28.04 19.88 13.18
N ASP A 58 -29.31 19.68 13.53
CA ASP A 58 -29.79 19.84 14.90
C ASP A 58 -29.29 18.72 15.82
N ASN A 59 -29.15 17.50 15.31
CA ASN A 59 -28.58 16.36 16.06
C ASN A 59 -27.04 16.42 16.21
N PHE A 60 -26.34 17.06 15.27
CA PHE A 60 -24.87 17.20 15.30
C PHE A 60 -24.38 18.34 16.21
N ASN A 61 -25.17 19.40 16.43
CA ASN A 61 -24.79 20.48 17.34
C ASN A 61 -24.94 20.12 18.84
N THR A 62 -25.53 18.97 19.15
CA THR A 62 -25.79 18.49 20.52
C THR A 62 -24.72 17.53 21.07
N GLU A 63 -23.50 17.53 20.51
CA GLU A 63 -22.35 16.67 20.87
C GLU A 63 -21.92 16.66 22.36
N ASN A 64 -22.60 17.37 23.27
CA ASN A 64 -22.25 17.42 24.69
C ASN A 64 -23.22 16.69 25.64
N ASN A 65 -24.35 16.13 25.20
CA ASN A 65 -25.26 15.43 26.11
C ASN A 65 -25.68 14.06 25.57
N GLU A 66 -25.52 13.06 26.45
CA GLU A 66 -26.03 11.69 26.32
C GLU A 66 -27.52 11.70 25.95
N ASP A 67 -27.91 11.38 24.71
CA ASP A 67 -29.32 11.14 24.43
C ASP A 67 -29.53 10.17 23.26
N GLU A 68 -29.62 8.87 23.57
CA GLU A 68 -30.30 7.86 22.73
C GLU A 68 -31.70 8.32 22.27
N VAL A 69 -32.30 9.26 23.00
CA VAL A 69 -33.62 9.86 22.76
C VAL A 69 -33.64 10.72 21.49
N SER A 70 -32.55 11.43 21.17
CA SER A 70 -32.45 12.26 19.94
C SER A 70 -32.40 11.41 18.67
N GLU A 71 -31.72 10.26 18.73
CA GLU A 71 -31.63 9.34 17.59
C GLU A 71 -32.97 8.63 17.31
N ASP A 72 -33.74 8.29 18.35
CA ASP A 72 -35.06 7.68 18.21
C ASP A 72 -36.10 8.67 17.67
N LEU A 73 -36.02 9.95 18.06
CA LEU A 73 -36.87 11.01 17.53
C LEU A 73 -36.67 11.21 16.02
N THR A 74 -35.42 11.35 15.57
CA THR A 74 -35.09 11.53 14.15
C THR A 74 -35.56 10.33 13.31
N LYS A 75 -35.39 9.09 13.82
CA LYS A 75 -35.92 7.88 13.16
C LYS A 75 -37.45 7.91 13.04
N ARG A 76 -38.17 8.33 14.09
CA ARG A 76 -39.64 8.43 14.08
C ARG A 76 -40.12 9.50 13.09
N ILE A 77 -39.46 10.66 13.04
CA ILE A 77 -39.77 11.74 12.10
C ILE A 77 -39.59 11.24 10.66
N ILE A 78 -38.45 10.63 10.37
CA ILE A 78 -38.13 10.09 9.03
C ILE A 78 -39.14 9.02 8.61
N HIS A 79 -39.52 8.10 9.50
CA HIS A 79 -40.52 7.08 9.20
C HIS A 79 -41.89 7.69 8.86
N ARG A 80 -42.27 8.77 9.56
CA ARG A 80 -43.51 9.49 9.28
C ARG A 80 -43.46 10.24 7.95
N ILE A 81 -42.33 10.87 7.61
CA ILE A 81 -42.13 11.53 6.32
C ILE A 81 -42.19 10.52 5.18
N SER A 82 -41.50 9.37 5.33
CA SER A 82 -41.57 8.25 4.37
C SER A 82 -43.01 7.81 4.12
N LYS A 83 -43.78 7.59 5.20
CA LYS A 83 -45.19 7.20 5.09
C LYS A 83 -46.06 8.30 4.49
N PHE A 84 -45.81 9.56 4.85
CA PHE A 84 -46.60 10.70 4.42
C PHE A 84 -46.34 11.07 2.95
N TYR A 85 -45.14 10.93 2.41
CA TYR A 85 -44.87 11.21 0.99
C TYR A 85 -44.79 9.95 0.13
N ALA A 86 -45.11 8.78 0.71
CA ALA A 86 -44.98 7.47 0.07
C ALA A 86 -43.58 7.21 -0.52
N ILE A 87 -42.53 7.74 0.12
CA ILE A 87 -41.14 7.60 -0.32
C ILE A 87 -40.61 6.26 0.19
N PRO A 88 -40.02 5.42 -0.67
CA PRO A 88 -39.36 4.19 -0.25
C PRO A 88 -38.30 4.46 0.82
N MET A 89 -38.37 3.73 1.93
CA MET A 89 -37.43 3.93 3.04
C MET A 89 -35.96 3.70 2.64
N ASN A 90 -35.71 2.95 1.56
CA ASN A 90 -34.36 2.77 1.02
C ASN A 90 -33.82 4.01 0.32
N GLN A 91 -34.66 4.75 -0.41
CA GLN A 91 -34.28 6.04 -0.98
C GLN A 91 -33.85 7.00 0.13
N ILE A 92 -34.65 7.08 1.21
CA ILE A 92 -34.30 7.92 2.36
C ILE A 92 -32.99 7.45 3.01
N ARG A 93 -32.75 6.14 3.16
CA ARG A 93 -31.48 5.62 3.69
C ARG A 93 -30.27 6.03 2.85
N LEU A 94 -30.36 6.00 1.52
CA LEU A 94 -29.29 6.45 0.64
C LEU A 94 -28.99 7.94 0.85
N LEU A 95 -30.02 8.77 0.93
CA LEU A 95 -29.89 10.21 1.18
C LEU A 95 -29.33 10.50 2.57
N MET A 96 -29.79 9.79 3.61
CA MET A 96 -29.27 9.92 4.97
C MET A 96 -27.78 9.64 5.04
N ILE A 97 -27.32 8.54 4.41
CA ILE A 97 -25.89 8.22 4.34
C ILE A 97 -25.13 9.33 3.59
N GLY A 98 -25.68 9.81 2.47
CA GLY A 98 -25.05 10.90 1.70
C GLY A 98 -24.94 12.20 2.50
N VAL A 99 -25.95 12.55 3.29
CA VAL A 99 -25.93 13.74 4.17
C VAL A 99 -24.94 13.54 5.32
N ALA A 100 -24.86 12.34 5.91
CA ALA A 100 -23.86 12.03 6.93
C ALA A 100 -22.42 12.18 6.41
N LEU A 101 -22.14 11.64 5.21
CA LEU A 101 -20.86 11.84 4.52
C LEU A 101 -20.57 13.32 4.29
N GLU A 102 -21.55 14.08 3.80
CA GLU A 102 -21.43 15.53 3.55
C GLU A 102 -21.10 16.32 4.84
N GLN A 103 -21.68 15.94 5.98
CA GLN A 103 -21.45 16.62 7.25
C GLN A 103 -20.08 16.30 7.86
N GLU A 104 -19.66 15.04 7.79
CA GLU A 104 -18.34 14.65 8.27
C GLU A 104 -17.20 15.26 7.44
N LEU A 105 -17.45 15.63 6.17
CA LEU A 105 -16.49 16.45 5.43
C LEU A 105 -16.12 17.72 6.21
N ASN A 106 -17.03 18.31 6.98
CA ASN A 106 -16.77 19.56 7.70
C ASN A 106 -16.20 19.36 9.11
N GLN A 107 -16.09 18.11 9.57
CA GLN A 107 -15.64 17.78 10.93
C GLN A 107 -14.26 17.12 10.96
N ILE A 108 -13.70 16.99 12.18
CA ILE A 108 -12.40 16.35 12.43
C ILE A 108 -12.56 14.83 12.66
N ASN A 109 -13.72 14.37 13.16
CA ASN A 109 -13.99 12.96 13.45
C ASN A 109 -14.94 12.33 12.41
N PHE A 110 -14.72 11.06 12.07
CA PHE A 110 -15.39 10.30 10.99
C PHE A 110 -16.18 9.07 11.51
N GLU A 111 -16.59 9.09 12.78
CA GLU A 111 -17.20 7.91 13.43
C GLU A 111 -18.71 7.75 13.18
N LEU A 112 -19.43 8.85 12.93
CA LEU A 112 -20.88 8.87 12.79
C LEU A 112 -21.35 8.20 11.49
N THR A 113 -20.68 8.50 10.38
CA THR A 113 -20.96 7.88 9.09
C THR A 113 -20.73 6.38 9.15
N ARG A 114 -19.65 5.94 9.78
CA ARG A 114 -19.33 4.51 9.93
C ARG A 114 -20.48 3.76 10.60
N ASP A 115 -20.98 4.28 11.71
CA ASP A 115 -22.04 3.64 12.48
C ASP A 115 -23.39 3.68 11.75
N MET A 116 -23.67 4.77 11.02
CA MET A 116 -24.84 4.86 10.16
C MET A 116 -24.81 3.84 9.01
N ILE A 117 -23.66 3.70 8.36
CA ILE A 117 -23.45 2.72 7.29
C ILE A 117 -23.62 1.31 7.85
N LYS A 118 -22.97 0.97 8.96
CA LYS A 118 -23.10 -0.36 9.60
C LYS A 118 -24.56 -0.73 9.90
N ARG A 119 -25.37 0.21 10.40
CA ARG A 119 -26.80 -0.03 10.71
C ARG A 119 -27.68 -0.13 9.47
N SER A 120 -27.31 0.60 8.41
CA SER A 120 -28.11 0.68 7.16
C SER A 120 -27.75 -0.42 6.16
N PHE A 121 -26.52 -0.91 6.18
CA PHE A 121 -25.97 -1.86 5.23
C PHE A 121 -26.77 -3.18 5.13
N PRO A 122 -27.13 -3.88 6.23
CA PRO A 122 -27.90 -5.12 6.13
C PRO A 122 -29.29 -4.93 5.49
N LYS A 123 -29.89 -3.76 5.72
CA LYS A 123 -31.21 -3.39 5.17
C LYS A 123 -31.12 -3.08 3.68
N LEU A 124 -30.05 -2.42 3.25
CA LEU A 124 -29.78 -2.14 1.83
C LEU A 124 -29.36 -3.40 1.07
N LYS A 125 -28.64 -4.33 1.71
CA LYS A 125 -28.21 -5.60 1.10
C LYS A 125 -29.36 -6.58 0.85
N THR A 126 -30.31 -6.66 1.78
CA THR A 126 -31.46 -7.59 1.70
C THR A 126 -32.64 -7.03 0.92
N ALA A 127 -32.66 -5.71 0.74
CA ALA A 127 -33.65 -5.03 -0.07
C ALA A 127 -33.49 -5.47 -1.54
N SER A 128 -34.49 -6.19 -2.07
CA SER A 128 -34.66 -6.53 -3.48
C SER A 128 -34.86 -5.31 -4.41
N LEU A 129 -34.58 -4.09 -3.94
CA LEU A 129 -35.51 -2.97 -3.98
C LEU A 129 -34.94 -1.71 -4.66
N LEU A 130 -34.11 -1.86 -5.69
CA LEU A 130 -33.64 -0.75 -6.52
C LEU A 130 -33.96 -1.00 -8.00
N ARG A 131 -35.23 -1.37 -8.25
CA ARG A 131 -35.84 -1.37 -9.60
C ARG A 131 -36.64 -0.08 -9.87
N GLU A 132 -36.80 0.77 -8.86
CA GLU A 132 -37.63 1.98 -8.98
C GLU A 132 -36.80 3.18 -9.47
N PRO A 133 -37.20 3.83 -10.58
CA PRO A 133 -36.49 5.00 -11.14
C PRO A 133 -36.30 6.14 -10.14
N THR A 134 -37.21 6.26 -9.17
CA THR A 134 -37.22 7.28 -8.11
C THR A 134 -36.01 7.19 -7.16
N SER A 135 -35.31 6.05 -7.11
CA SER A 135 -34.12 5.89 -6.27
C SER A 135 -32.81 6.31 -6.96
N ILE A 136 -32.84 6.56 -8.28
CA ILE A 136 -31.65 6.95 -9.06
C ILE A 136 -31.07 8.29 -8.60
N PRO A 137 -31.86 9.36 -8.38
CA PRO A 137 -31.33 10.64 -7.88
C PRO A 137 -30.64 10.51 -6.52
N ALA A 138 -31.18 9.68 -5.62
CA ALA A 138 -30.59 9.41 -4.32
C ALA A 138 -29.27 8.64 -4.41
N ALA A 139 -29.19 7.65 -5.31
CA ALA A 139 -27.94 6.93 -5.58
C ALA A 139 -26.88 7.86 -6.21
N LEU A 140 -27.27 8.73 -7.15
CA LEU A 140 -26.39 9.73 -7.75
C LEU A 140 -25.84 10.70 -6.71
N TYR A 141 -26.71 11.21 -5.83
CA TYR A 141 -26.28 12.07 -4.72
C TYR A 141 -25.27 11.35 -3.82
N LEU A 142 -25.61 10.12 -3.37
CA LEU A 142 -24.71 9.33 -2.54
C LEU A 142 -23.36 9.08 -3.22
N SER A 143 -23.35 8.73 -4.51
CA SER A 143 -22.12 8.48 -5.26
C SER A 143 -21.18 9.69 -5.27
N LYS A 144 -21.73 10.91 -5.45
CA LYS A 144 -20.97 12.16 -5.40
C LYS A 144 -20.38 12.40 -4.01
N GLN A 145 -21.14 12.12 -2.95
CA GLN A 145 -20.66 12.31 -1.59
C GLN A 145 -19.61 11.26 -1.18
N ILE A 146 -19.76 10.02 -1.65
CA ILE A 146 -18.74 8.96 -1.50
C ILE A 146 -17.41 9.42 -2.10
N LEU A 147 -17.42 9.91 -3.34
CA LEU A 147 -16.19 10.37 -3.99
C LEU A 147 -15.54 11.52 -3.21
N LYS A 148 -16.31 12.56 -2.85
CA LYS A 148 -15.81 13.69 -2.06
C LYS A 148 -15.23 13.26 -0.71
N TYR A 149 -15.91 12.35 -0.04
CA TYR A 149 -15.45 11.80 1.24
C TYR A 149 -14.14 11.04 1.09
N THR A 150 -14.08 10.14 0.10
CA THR A 150 -12.86 9.38 -0.18
C THR A 150 -11.69 10.31 -0.51
N THR A 151 -11.89 11.30 -1.38
CA THR A 151 -10.86 12.32 -1.69
C THR A 151 -10.36 13.00 -0.43
N LYS A 152 -11.26 13.45 0.45
CA LYS A 152 -10.87 14.13 1.70
C LYS A 152 -10.15 13.23 2.69
N VAL A 153 -10.52 11.96 2.78
CA VAL A 153 -9.81 10.98 3.63
C VAL A 153 -8.41 10.71 3.07
N ILE A 154 -8.28 10.56 1.74
CA ILE A 154 -6.98 10.43 1.07
C ILE A 154 -6.11 11.65 1.39
N GLU A 155 -6.59 12.87 1.16
CA GLU A 155 -5.85 14.12 1.43
C GLU A 155 -5.45 14.29 2.91
N ARG A 156 -6.25 13.78 3.85
CA ARG A 156 -5.96 13.88 5.29
C ARG A 156 -4.98 12.84 5.79
N GLN A 157 -5.02 11.65 5.21
CA GLN A 157 -4.21 10.51 5.63
C GLN A 157 -3.01 10.28 4.70
N SER A 158 -2.83 11.15 3.69
CA SER A 158 -1.73 11.08 2.75
C SER A 158 -0.43 11.51 3.41
N ASP A 159 0.47 10.54 3.62
CA ASP A 159 1.85 10.75 4.06
C ASP A 159 2.74 9.81 3.22
N THR A 160 3.15 10.29 2.05
CA THR A 160 3.49 9.53 0.82
C THR A 160 4.71 8.59 0.89
N LEU A 161 5.04 8.00 -0.27
CA LEU A 161 5.54 6.64 -0.56
C LEU A 161 4.41 5.59 -0.68
N PHE A 162 3.42 5.99 -1.49
CA PHE A 162 2.37 5.18 -2.14
C PHE A 162 1.08 4.89 -1.36
N LEU A 163 0.91 5.63 -0.29
CA LEU A 163 -0.32 6.24 0.21
C LEU A 163 -1.56 5.41 0.63
N PRO A 164 -1.83 5.35 1.95
CA PRO A 164 -0.89 5.60 3.06
C PRO A 164 0.14 4.47 3.25
N ILE A 165 1.40 4.62 2.83
CA ILE A 165 2.53 3.91 3.46
C ILE A 165 3.73 4.84 3.51
N GLY A 166 3.91 5.51 4.66
CA GLY A 166 5.07 6.34 4.91
C GLY A 166 5.15 7.06 6.26
N THR A 167 4.53 6.57 7.35
CA THR A 167 5.06 6.84 8.70
C THR A 167 5.02 5.59 9.57
N GLU A 168 5.98 5.49 10.49
CA GLU A 168 6.31 4.32 11.32
C GLU A 168 5.15 3.72 12.15
N SER A 169 4.01 4.41 12.23
CA SER A 169 2.84 3.98 12.98
C SER A 169 1.86 3.17 12.12
N SER A 170 1.53 1.97 12.59
CA SER A 170 0.39 1.20 12.06
C SER A 170 -0.93 1.97 12.15
N VAL A 171 -0.99 3.02 12.98
CA VAL A 171 -2.18 3.81 13.31
C VAL A 171 -2.74 4.55 12.10
N VAL A 172 -1.90 5.19 11.27
CA VAL A 172 -2.37 5.97 10.09
C VAL A 172 -3.03 5.05 9.06
N PHE A 173 -2.40 3.91 8.73
CA PHE A 173 -2.99 2.92 7.84
C PHE A 173 -4.29 2.34 8.42
N PHE A 174 -4.30 2.00 9.72
CA PHE A 174 -5.53 1.51 10.35
C PHE A 174 -6.64 2.55 10.34
N ALA A 175 -6.35 3.84 10.57
CA ALA A 175 -7.31 4.93 10.48
C ALA A 175 -7.86 5.07 9.05
N PHE A 176 -6.98 5.04 8.05
CA PHE A 176 -7.38 5.07 6.64
C PHE A 176 -8.32 3.92 6.27
N CYS A 177 -7.96 2.67 6.59
CA CYS A 177 -8.84 1.52 6.37
C CYS A 177 -10.13 1.65 7.16
N HIS A 178 -10.06 2.13 8.40
CA HIS A 178 -11.20 2.29 9.28
C HIS A 178 -12.26 3.25 8.72
N TYR A 179 -11.83 4.35 8.10
CA TYR A 179 -12.73 5.33 7.50
C TYR A 179 -13.27 4.91 6.12
N LEU A 180 -12.46 4.24 5.30
CA LEU A 180 -12.84 3.91 3.92
C LEU A 180 -13.53 2.55 3.75
N THR A 181 -13.26 1.56 4.60
CA THR A 181 -13.87 0.22 4.47
C THR A 181 -15.41 0.26 4.42
N PRO A 182 -16.12 1.00 5.29
CA PRO A 182 -17.59 1.06 5.22
C PRO A 182 -18.10 1.64 3.90
N VAL A 183 -17.39 2.62 3.35
CA VAL A 183 -17.72 3.26 2.08
C VAL A 183 -17.49 2.30 0.91
N LEU A 184 -16.38 1.56 0.95
CA LEU A 184 -16.11 0.50 -0.03
C LEU A 184 -17.17 -0.61 0.03
N ASP A 185 -17.57 -1.04 1.24
CA ASP A 185 -18.63 -2.04 1.41
C ASP A 185 -19.94 -1.59 0.74
N LEU A 186 -20.32 -0.31 0.87
CA LEU A 186 -21.47 0.25 0.14
C LEU A 186 -21.32 0.14 -1.38
N CYS A 187 -20.12 0.30 -1.91
CA CYS A 187 -19.83 0.23 -3.35
C CYS A 187 -19.91 -1.21 -3.92
N HIS A 188 -19.87 -2.22 -3.06
CA HIS A 188 -20.13 -3.63 -3.42
C HIS A 188 -21.61 -3.99 -3.49
N LEU A 189 -22.53 -3.09 -3.13
CA LEU A 189 -23.96 -3.35 -3.27
C LEU A 189 -24.36 -3.40 -4.75
N ASN A 190 -25.20 -4.37 -5.12
CA ASN A 190 -25.74 -4.54 -6.49
C ASN A 190 -26.65 -3.38 -6.95
N LEU A 191 -26.76 -2.32 -6.16
CA LEU A 191 -27.54 -1.14 -6.50
C LEU A 191 -26.91 -0.32 -7.62
N TRP A 192 -25.58 -0.33 -7.70
CA TRP A 192 -24.83 0.46 -8.67
C TRP A 192 -24.93 -0.09 -10.09
N GLU A 193 -25.13 -1.41 -10.24
CA GLU A 193 -25.24 -2.07 -11.55
C GLU A 193 -26.54 -1.75 -12.29
N LYS A 194 -27.59 -1.35 -11.56
CA LYS A 194 -28.92 -1.05 -12.13
C LYS A 194 -29.14 0.43 -12.40
N ALA A 195 -28.41 1.28 -11.69
CA ALA A 195 -28.27 2.67 -12.07
C ALA A 195 -27.17 2.73 -13.13
N GLU A 196 -27.48 2.46 -14.40
CA GLU A 196 -26.55 2.55 -15.56
C GLU A 196 -25.77 3.89 -15.63
N VAL A 197 -26.13 4.86 -14.80
CA VAL A 197 -25.58 6.20 -14.66
C VAL A 197 -24.45 6.30 -13.59
N CYS A 198 -24.32 5.34 -12.66
CA CYS A 198 -23.38 5.42 -11.53
C CYS A 198 -22.22 4.43 -11.67
N GLY A 199 -21.23 4.74 -12.52
CA GLY A 199 -19.94 4.04 -12.57
C GLY A 199 -19.06 4.30 -11.34
N ILE A 200 -19.60 4.12 -10.13
CA ILE A 200 -18.92 4.46 -8.87
C ILE A 200 -17.70 3.57 -8.61
N LYS A 201 -17.75 2.30 -9.04
CA LYS A 201 -16.62 1.37 -8.91
C LYS A 201 -15.42 1.87 -9.72
N ASP A 202 -15.65 2.21 -10.98
CA ASP A 202 -14.62 2.80 -11.85
C ASP A 202 -14.16 4.16 -11.34
N SER A 203 -15.09 5.04 -10.95
CA SER A 203 -14.75 6.38 -10.44
C SER A 203 -13.89 6.32 -9.16
N LEU A 204 -14.16 5.37 -8.25
CA LEU A 204 -13.35 5.16 -7.06
C LEU A 204 -11.99 4.54 -7.39
N ARG A 205 -11.96 3.55 -8.28
CA ARG A 205 -10.71 2.97 -8.77
C ARG A 205 -9.83 4.07 -9.35
N ASP A 206 -10.36 4.87 -10.26
CA ASP A 206 -9.65 5.96 -10.93
C ASP A 206 -9.17 7.02 -9.92
N LEU A 207 -9.96 7.34 -8.89
CA LEU A 207 -9.56 8.26 -7.81
C LEU A 207 -8.35 7.73 -7.01
N PHE A 208 -8.37 6.46 -6.60
CA PHE A 208 -7.24 5.84 -5.92
C PHE A 208 -6.01 5.75 -6.82
N CYS A 209 -6.20 5.30 -8.07
CA CYS A 209 -5.18 5.23 -9.10
C CYS A 209 -4.48 6.58 -9.30
N GLN A 210 -5.23 7.66 -9.50
CA GLN A 210 -4.67 9.02 -9.65
C GLN A 210 -3.88 9.49 -8.42
N SER A 211 -4.38 9.15 -7.22
CA SER A 211 -3.70 9.52 -5.97
C SER A 211 -2.37 8.77 -5.81
N ILE A 212 -2.36 7.49 -6.17
CA ILE A 212 -1.16 6.65 -6.18
C ILE A 212 -0.19 7.17 -7.24
N GLU A 213 -0.64 7.37 -8.49
CA GLU A 213 0.18 7.93 -9.59
C GLU A 213 0.85 9.23 -9.17
N THR A 214 0.12 10.14 -8.52
CA THR A 214 0.70 11.39 -8.04
C THR A 214 1.84 11.14 -7.07
N SER A 215 1.64 10.28 -6.06
CA SER A 215 2.70 9.89 -5.12
C SER A 215 3.86 9.17 -5.80
N VAL A 216 3.59 8.38 -6.85
CA VAL A 216 4.62 7.68 -7.62
C VAL A 216 5.47 8.64 -8.40
N MET A 217 4.85 9.59 -9.10
CA MET A 217 5.56 10.56 -9.91
C MET A 217 6.45 11.47 -9.06
N GLU A 218 6.01 11.84 -7.85
CA GLU A 218 6.85 12.56 -6.87
C GLU A 218 8.08 11.73 -6.47
N TRP A 219 7.90 10.45 -6.17
CA TRP A 219 9.00 9.55 -5.83
C TRP A 219 9.93 9.32 -7.02
N ILE A 220 9.40 9.08 -8.22
CA ILE A 220 10.18 8.92 -9.47
C ILE A 220 11.01 10.17 -9.74
N HIS A 221 10.44 11.37 -9.50
CA HIS A 221 11.16 12.62 -9.67
C HIS A 221 12.38 12.71 -8.73
N GLU A 222 12.22 12.34 -7.46
CA GLU A 222 13.32 12.27 -6.50
C GLU A 222 14.33 11.17 -6.90
N PHE A 223 13.85 9.99 -7.26
CA PHE A 223 14.66 8.85 -7.68
C PHE A 223 15.55 9.19 -8.89
N ASN A 224 14.99 9.86 -9.89
CA ASN A 224 15.71 10.25 -11.10
C ASN A 224 16.72 11.39 -10.89
N SER A 225 16.70 12.09 -9.74
CA SER A 225 17.64 13.18 -9.44
C SER A 225 19.09 12.73 -9.28
N ARG A 226 19.31 11.46 -8.90
CA ARG A 226 20.62 10.86 -8.64
C ARG A 226 20.74 9.48 -9.28
N LYS A 227 20.21 9.34 -10.50
CA LYS A 227 20.19 8.08 -11.26
C LYS A 227 21.56 7.54 -11.69
N ASP A 228 22.64 8.28 -11.46
CA ASP A 228 24.01 7.82 -11.76
C ASP A 228 24.71 7.26 -10.50
N ASP A 229 24.05 7.31 -9.34
CA ASP A 229 24.59 6.86 -8.05
C ASP A 229 23.96 5.52 -7.64
N ALA A 230 24.73 4.43 -7.81
CA ALA A 230 24.29 3.09 -7.48
C ALA A 230 23.95 2.89 -5.99
N ASP A 231 24.64 3.57 -5.07
CA ASP A 231 24.34 3.44 -3.64
C ASP A 231 23.01 4.12 -3.28
N PHE A 232 22.72 5.26 -3.93
CA PHE A 232 21.43 5.94 -3.81
C PHE A 232 20.29 5.11 -4.42
N ILE A 233 20.47 4.57 -5.62
CA ILE A 233 19.47 3.71 -6.27
C ILE A 233 19.20 2.47 -5.40
N CYS A 234 20.26 1.83 -4.88
CA CYS A 234 20.15 0.69 -3.98
C CYS A 234 19.31 1.05 -2.75
N GLN A 235 19.58 2.19 -2.11
CA GLN A 235 18.80 2.66 -0.95
C GLN A 235 17.31 2.84 -1.28
N LYS A 236 17.01 3.40 -2.45
CA LYS A 236 15.63 3.64 -2.91
C LYS A 236 14.89 2.35 -3.26
N ILE A 237 15.57 1.37 -3.84
CA ILE A 237 15.02 0.02 -4.07
C ILE A 237 14.74 -0.68 -2.74
N ASP A 238 15.68 -0.62 -1.79
CA ASP A 238 15.49 -1.20 -0.45
C ASP A 238 14.31 -0.56 0.29
N GLU A 239 14.15 0.76 0.19
CA GLU A 239 13.02 1.50 0.76
C GLU A 239 11.68 0.98 0.22
N ILE A 240 11.54 0.87 -1.10
CA ILE A 240 10.35 0.30 -1.75
C ILE A 240 10.12 -1.15 -1.34
N HIS A 241 11.17 -1.97 -1.37
CA HIS A 241 11.08 -3.39 -1.03
C HIS A 241 10.58 -3.58 0.41
N ILE A 242 11.10 -2.82 1.37
CA ILE A 242 10.66 -2.87 2.78
C ILE A 242 9.20 -2.43 2.90
N CYS A 243 8.80 -1.36 2.21
CA CYS A 243 7.43 -0.86 2.22
C CYS A 243 6.43 -1.92 1.70
N PHE A 244 6.71 -2.52 0.55
CA PHE A 244 5.87 -3.60 0.04
C PHE A 244 5.86 -4.81 0.96
N ARG A 245 7.01 -5.22 1.50
CA ARG A 245 7.06 -6.39 2.38
C ARG A 245 6.26 -6.18 3.67
N ARG A 246 6.29 -4.97 4.24
CA ARG A 246 5.60 -4.65 5.50
C ARG A 246 4.08 -4.64 5.38
N PHE A 247 3.55 -4.22 4.23
CA PHE A 247 2.11 -3.97 4.10
C PHE A 247 1.41 -4.74 2.98
N SER A 248 2.13 -5.41 2.08
CA SER A 248 1.60 -6.09 0.89
C SER A 248 0.30 -6.84 1.14
N LYS A 249 0.20 -7.65 2.20
CA LYS A 249 -1.02 -8.41 2.49
C LYS A 249 -2.23 -7.50 2.77
N ASN A 250 -2.17 -6.68 3.81
CA ASN A 250 -3.31 -5.87 4.23
C ASN A 250 -3.67 -4.80 3.19
N TYR A 251 -2.66 -4.28 2.49
CA TYR A 251 -2.84 -3.31 1.43
C TYR A 251 -3.52 -3.89 0.21
N ASN A 252 -3.02 -5.03 -0.27
CA ASN A 252 -3.65 -5.70 -1.41
C ASN A 252 -5.06 -6.15 -1.06
N GLU A 253 -5.31 -6.67 0.16
CA GLU A 253 -6.68 -6.99 0.60
C GLU A 253 -7.60 -5.77 0.63
N PHE A 254 -7.11 -4.59 1.03
CA PHE A 254 -7.88 -3.35 1.01
C PHE A 254 -8.17 -2.88 -0.41
N PHE A 255 -7.16 -2.81 -1.27
CA PHE A 255 -7.31 -2.30 -2.64
C PHE A 255 -8.02 -3.30 -3.57
N GLU A 256 -7.99 -4.60 -3.28
CA GLU A 256 -8.88 -5.57 -3.91
C GLU A 256 -10.36 -5.21 -3.67
N LYS A 257 -10.71 -4.71 -2.47
CA LYS A 257 -12.06 -4.15 -2.21
C LYS A 257 -12.30 -2.83 -2.93
N ALA A 258 -11.25 -2.10 -3.29
CA ALA A 258 -11.29 -0.92 -4.14
C ALA A 258 -11.15 -1.24 -5.64
N PHE A 259 -11.32 -2.51 -6.03
CA PHE A 259 -11.46 -2.98 -7.41
C PHE A 259 -10.15 -3.07 -8.23
N PHE A 260 -8.97 -3.09 -7.61
CA PHE A 260 -7.70 -3.32 -8.33
C PHE A 260 -6.59 -3.91 -7.44
N SER A 261 -5.54 -4.44 -8.08
CA SER A 261 -4.35 -4.94 -7.40
C SER A 261 -3.35 -3.81 -7.19
N TYR A 262 -3.16 -3.39 -5.93
CA TYR A 262 -2.28 -2.28 -5.60
C TYR A 262 -0.82 -2.56 -6.00
N SER A 263 -0.29 -3.73 -5.62
CA SER A 263 1.09 -4.07 -5.93
C SER A 263 1.37 -4.10 -7.43
N GLU A 264 0.49 -4.68 -8.24
CA GLU A 264 0.68 -4.72 -9.69
C GLU A 264 0.61 -3.33 -10.29
N TYR A 265 -0.35 -2.51 -9.84
CA TYR A 265 -0.52 -1.16 -10.35
C TYR A 265 0.69 -0.27 -10.05
N VAL A 266 1.24 -0.32 -8.82
CA VAL A 266 2.46 0.43 -8.49
C VAL A 266 3.67 -0.09 -9.26
N LEU A 267 3.81 -1.41 -9.40
CA LEU A 267 4.91 -2.00 -10.17
C LEU A 267 4.87 -1.59 -11.65
N ASP A 268 3.69 -1.53 -12.25
CA ASP A 268 3.52 -1.04 -13.63
C ASP A 268 4.00 0.40 -13.82
N LEU A 269 3.86 1.23 -12.78
CA LEU A 269 4.28 2.63 -12.83
C LEU A 269 5.79 2.82 -12.64
N ILE A 270 6.46 1.96 -11.85
CA ILE A 270 7.88 2.13 -11.50
C ILE A 270 8.85 1.24 -12.30
N ASP A 271 8.38 0.16 -12.93
CA ASP A 271 9.23 -0.86 -13.56
C ASP A 271 10.19 -0.27 -14.62
N SER A 272 9.67 0.60 -15.49
CA SER A 272 10.49 1.23 -16.53
C SER A 272 11.57 2.14 -15.93
N ASP A 273 11.19 3.04 -15.02
CA ASP A 273 12.10 4.00 -14.42
C ASP A 273 13.20 3.32 -13.60
N ILE A 274 12.87 2.29 -12.81
CA ILE A 274 13.88 1.53 -12.06
C ILE A 274 14.82 0.81 -13.03
N THR A 275 14.28 0.13 -14.04
CA THR A 275 15.10 -0.61 -15.03
C THR A 275 16.05 0.33 -15.77
N ASP A 276 15.54 1.46 -16.25
CA ASP A 276 16.32 2.43 -17.02
C ASP A 276 17.37 3.14 -16.13
N ALA A 277 17.04 3.46 -14.87
CA ALA A 277 18.00 4.04 -13.93
C ALA A 277 19.13 3.06 -13.57
N VAL A 278 18.80 1.79 -13.33
CA VAL A 278 19.80 0.75 -13.05
C VAL A 278 20.74 0.57 -14.24
N GLN A 279 20.20 0.47 -15.45
CA GLN A 279 21.02 0.35 -16.66
C GLN A 279 21.98 1.53 -16.79
N ASN A 280 21.45 2.76 -16.70
CA ASN A 280 22.24 3.99 -16.81
C ASN A 280 23.33 4.08 -15.74
N ALA A 281 23.01 3.79 -14.48
CA ALA A 281 23.96 3.84 -13.37
C ALA A 281 25.10 2.86 -13.57
N VAL A 282 24.78 1.60 -13.90
CA VAL A 282 25.77 0.55 -14.07
C VAL A 282 26.65 0.82 -15.29
N GLU A 283 26.08 1.26 -16.41
CA GLU A 283 26.84 1.66 -17.61
C GLU A 283 27.79 2.82 -17.29
N THR A 284 27.28 3.89 -16.68
CA THR A 284 28.08 5.08 -16.32
C THR A 284 29.23 4.76 -15.37
N LEU A 285 28.97 3.95 -14.34
CA LEU A 285 30.00 3.49 -13.42
C LEU A 285 31.02 2.59 -14.11
N THR A 286 30.57 1.72 -15.01
CA THR A 286 31.45 0.79 -15.73
C THR A 286 32.34 1.53 -16.72
N ASP A 287 31.83 2.54 -17.42
CA ASP A 287 32.59 3.33 -18.38
C ASP A 287 33.58 4.30 -17.70
N SER A 288 33.28 4.73 -16.47
CA SER A 288 34.13 5.63 -15.68
C SER A 288 35.13 4.92 -14.77
N VAL A 289 35.04 3.58 -14.62
CA VAL A 289 35.94 2.84 -13.74
C VAL A 289 37.37 2.86 -14.30
N GLU A 290 38.33 3.20 -13.44
CA GLU A 290 39.74 3.16 -13.77
C GLU A 290 40.35 1.86 -13.23
N PRO A 291 40.60 0.82 -14.07
CA PRO A 291 40.94 -0.51 -13.57
C PRO A 291 42.28 -0.58 -12.83
N ARG A 292 43.14 0.43 -13.03
CA ARG A 292 44.45 0.54 -12.38
C ARG A 292 44.37 1.19 -10.99
N ASN A 293 43.26 1.87 -10.68
CA ASN A 293 43.07 2.51 -9.40
C ASN A 293 42.34 1.58 -8.42
N ARG A 294 43.11 0.94 -7.54
CA ARG A 294 42.59 -0.06 -6.59
C ARG A 294 41.49 0.48 -5.68
N GLN A 295 41.57 1.74 -5.22
CA GLN A 295 40.56 2.31 -4.32
C GLN A 295 39.23 2.54 -5.03
N LYS A 296 39.28 3.10 -6.25
CA LYS A 296 38.08 3.28 -7.08
C LYS A 296 37.43 1.93 -7.42
N LEU A 297 38.26 0.92 -7.72
CA LEU A 297 37.80 -0.43 -8.04
C LEU A 297 37.10 -1.10 -6.84
N VAL A 298 37.64 -0.93 -5.62
CA VAL A 298 36.97 -1.39 -4.39
C VAL A 298 35.62 -0.72 -4.19
N SER A 299 35.54 0.60 -4.36
CA SER A 299 34.27 1.33 -4.25
C SER A 299 33.27 0.87 -5.30
N PHE A 300 33.70 0.76 -6.56
CA PHE A 300 32.89 0.29 -7.68
C PHE A 300 32.31 -1.11 -7.41
N THR A 301 33.17 -2.08 -7.05
CA THR A 301 32.74 -3.46 -6.77
C THR A 301 31.73 -3.48 -5.64
N ARG A 302 31.99 -2.76 -4.55
CA ARG A 302 31.07 -2.73 -3.40
C ARG A 302 29.70 -2.17 -3.78
N SER A 303 29.63 -1.01 -4.41
CA SER A 303 28.36 -0.35 -4.73
C SER A 303 27.57 -1.13 -5.78
N THR A 304 28.23 -1.66 -6.81
CA THR A 304 27.55 -2.44 -7.87
C THR A 304 27.11 -3.83 -7.39
N MET A 305 27.88 -4.53 -6.57
CA MET A 305 27.44 -5.81 -5.97
C MET A 305 26.29 -5.59 -4.98
N LYS A 306 26.32 -4.52 -4.20
CA LYS A 306 25.23 -4.18 -3.27
C LYS A 306 23.92 -3.89 -4.03
N LEU A 307 24.00 -3.10 -5.11
CA LEU A 307 22.85 -2.83 -5.97
C LEU A 307 22.31 -4.12 -6.61
N PHE A 308 23.19 -5.00 -7.09
CA PHE A 308 22.79 -6.29 -7.66
C PHE A 308 22.04 -7.16 -6.63
N ASP A 309 22.52 -7.25 -5.40
CA ASP A 309 21.87 -8.01 -4.33
C ASP A 309 20.50 -7.41 -3.95
N ALA A 310 20.41 -6.08 -3.84
CA ALA A 310 19.13 -5.40 -3.58
C ALA A 310 18.10 -5.68 -4.69
N LEU A 311 18.52 -5.59 -5.96
CA LEU A 311 17.69 -5.92 -7.11
C LEU A 311 17.27 -7.38 -7.13
N ARG A 312 18.17 -8.31 -6.80
CA ARG A 312 17.84 -9.73 -6.68
C ARG A 312 16.73 -9.95 -5.66
N GLN A 313 16.90 -9.42 -4.46
CA GLN A 313 15.91 -9.58 -3.39
C GLN A 313 14.56 -8.97 -3.77
N PHE A 314 14.57 -7.78 -4.37
CA PHE A 314 13.36 -7.11 -4.82
C PHE A 314 12.65 -7.88 -5.95
N THR A 315 13.42 -8.42 -6.90
CA THR A 315 12.90 -9.20 -8.04
C THR A 315 12.31 -10.54 -7.57
N GLU A 316 12.98 -11.29 -6.69
CA GLU A 316 12.44 -12.52 -6.10
C GLU A 316 11.11 -12.26 -5.36
N PHE A 317 11.01 -11.10 -4.69
CA PHE A 317 9.79 -10.68 -4.03
C PHE A 317 8.66 -10.35 -5.04
N ILE A 318 8.96 -9.64 -6.12
CA ILE A 318 7.99 -9.34 -7.20
C ILE A 318 7.48 -10.64 -7.84
N GLU A 319 8.36 -11.59 -8.15
CA GLU A 319 7.99 -12.89 -8.70
C GLU A 319 7.02 -13.64 -7.77
N THR A 320 7.29 -13.60 -6.46
CA THR A 320 6.42 -14.20 -5.45
C THR A 320 5.03 -13.55 -5.43
N LEU A 321 4.96 -12.21 -5.52
CA LEU A 321 3.70 -11.47 -5.58
C LEU A 321 2.92 -11.78 -6.87
N SER A 322 3.60 -11.74 -8.03
CA SER A 322 3.03 -12.03 -9.34
C SER A 322 2.45 -13.45 -9.39
N TYR A 323 3.18 -14.44 -8.85
CA TYR A 323 2.70 -15.82 -8.76
C TYR A 323 1.50 -15.96 -7.81
N ALA A 324 1.50 -15.27 -6.68
CA ALA A 324 0.37 -15.29 -5.74
C ALA A 324 -0.92 -14.72 -6.37
N ASN A 325 -0.80 -13.66 -7.16
CA ASN A 325 -1.93 -13.07 -7.88
C ASN A 325 -2.39 -13.95 -9.05
N PHE A 326 -1.46 -14.56 -9.78
CA PHE A 326 -1.77 -15.56 -10.80
C PHE A 326 -2.64 -16.70 -10.25
N LEU A 327 -2.30 -17.26 -9.08
CA LEU A 327 -3.09 -18.33 -8.47
C LEU A 327 -4.54 -17.90 -8.13
N LYS A 328 -4.80 -16.60 -7.94
CA LYS A 328 -6.15 -16.06 -7.73
C LYS A 328 -6.91 -15.88 -9.05
N ILE A 329 -6.23 -15.44 -10.10
CA ILE A 329 -6.83 -15.11 -11.40
C ILE A 329 -6.64 -16.29 -12.36
N LYS A 330 -7.65 -17.17 -12.44
CA LYS A 330 -7.66 -18.29 -13.39
C LYS A 330 -7.71 -17.76 -14.83
N GLY A 331 -6.57 -17.61 -15.51
CA GLY A 331 -6.58 -17.42 -16.97
C GLY A 331 -5.35 -16.81 -17.62
N GLU A 332 -4.54 -16.04 -16.90
CA GLU A 332 -3.37 -15.34 -17.46
C GLU A 332 -2.11 -15.79 -16.73
N GLY A 333 -0.96 -15.96 -17.39
CA GLY A 333 0.29 -16.34 -16.71
C GLY A 333 0.76 -15.30 -15.70
N PRO A 334 1.77 -15.62 -14.85
CA PRO A 334 2.38 -14.61 -14.00
C PRO A 334 2.88 -13.45 -14.87
N LYS A 335 2.60 -12.22 -14.43
CA LYS A 335 3.02 -11.01 -15.13
C LYS A 335 4.54 -10.89 -15.07
N GLU A 336 5.16 -10.68 -16.23
CA GLU A 336 6.59 -10.46 -16.37
C GLU A 336 6.90 -8.96 -16.47
N TYR A 337 7.70 -8.46 -15.54
CA TYR A 337 8.23 -7.10 -15.50
C TYR A 337 9.62 -7.02 -16.13
N ARG A 338 10.01 -5.86 -16.67
CA ARG A 338 11.34 -5.66 -17.28
C ARG A 338 12.47 -5.84 -16.28
N ILE A 339 12.23 -5.47 -15.02
CA ILE A 339 13.20 -5.62 -13.94
C ILE A 339 13.64 -7.08 -13.71
N HIS A 340 12.85 -8.09 -14.09
CA HIS A 340 13.30 -9.50 -14.04
C HIS A 340 14.58 -9.74 -14.87
N GLY A 341 14.82 -8.92 -15.90
CA GLY A 341 16.02 -8.96 -16.74
C GLY A 341 17.20 -8.13 -16.24
N PHE A 342 17.17 -7.60 -15.01
CA PHE A 342 18.17 -6.63 -14.52
C PHE A 342 19.62 -7.12 -14.62
N GLU A 343 19.86 -8.43 -14.55
CA GLU A 343 21.20 -9.03 -14.58
C GLU A 343 21.99 -8.67 -15.84
N MET A 344 21.31 -8.41 -16.96
CA MET A 344 21.94 -8.02 -18.22
C MET A 344 22.68 -6.68 -18.10
N ALA A 345 22.20 -5.77 -17.24
CA ALA A 345 22.86 -4.49 -16.98
C ALA A 345 24.28 -4.68 -16.41
N PHE A 346 24.51 -5.77 -15.67
CA PHE A 346 25.73 -6.00 -14.91
C PHE A 346 26.78 -6.83 -15.64
N GLU A 347 26.52 -7.34 -16.84
CA GLU A 347 27.43 -8.27 -17.54
C GLU A 347 28.85 -7.70 -17.68
N LYS A 348 28.97 -6.42 -18.05
CA LYS A 348 30.27 -5.73 -18.16
C LYS A 348 30.88 -5.39 -16.79
N ALA A 349 30.05 -4.98 -15.84
CA ALA A 349 30.48 -4.63 -14.49
C ALA A 349 31.04 -5.84 -13.71
N ALA A 350 30.47 -7.02 -13.94
CA ALA A 350 30.80 -8.27 -13.25
C ALA A 350 32.26 -8.69 -13.42
N VAL A 351 32.90 -8.31 -14.53
CA VAL A 351 34.33 -8.56 -14.78
C VAL A 351 35.22 -7.95 -13.67
N PHE A 352 34.79 -6.84 -13.07
CA PHE A 352 35.55 -6.15 -12.05
C PHE A 352 35.28 -6.67 -10.63
N TRP A 353 34.22 -7.45 -10.39
CA TRP A 353 33.85 -7.86 -9.04
C TRP A 353 34.90 -8.70 -8.33
N THR A 354 35.61 -9.55 -9.08
CA THR A 354 36.68 -10.43 -8.58
C THR A 354 38.05 -9.76 -8.46
N SER A 355 38.22 -8.57 -9.04
CA SER A 355 39.51 -7.88 -9.09
C SER A 355 40.01 -7.47 -7.70
N THR A 356 39.08 -7.06 -6.83
CA THR A 356 39.34 -6.73 -5.42
C THR A 356 39.72 -7.99 -4.65
N TRP A 357 39.03 -9.11 -4.90
CA TRP A 357 39.29 -10.40 -4.29
C TRP A 357 40.67 -10.97 -4.60
N ARG A 358 41.19 -10.79 -5.82
CA ARG A 358 42.58 -11.19 -6.15
C ARG A 358 43.58 -10.57 -5.17
N SER A 359 43.40 -9.29 -4.90
CA SER A 359 44.29 -8.53 -4.03
C SER A 359 44.18 -8.92 -2.55
N VAL A 360 42.97 -9.31 -2.10
CA VAL A 360 42.73 -9.83 -0.75
C VAL A 360 43.30 -11.24 -0.62
N TYR A 361 43.07 -12.09 -1.61
CA TYR A 361 43.59 -13.46 -1.67
C TYR A 361 45.12 -13.50 -1.60
N LEU A 362 45.82 -12.72 -2.43
CA LEU A 362 47.29 -12.68 -2.41
C LEU A 362 47.85 -12.21 -1.06
N ASN A 363 47.22 -11.21 -0.43
CA ASN A 363 47.60 -10.77 0.91
C ASN A 363 47.33 -11.84 1.98
N PHE A 364 46.22 -12.56 1.86
CA PHE A 364 45.87 -13.66 2.75
C PHE A 364 46.85 -14.84 2.63
N VAL A 365 47.13 -15.27 1.40
CA VAL A 365 48.13 -16.32 1.10
C VAL A 365 49.50 -15.93 1.67
N ARG A 366 49.95 -14.69 1.44
CA ARG A 366 51.21 -14.20 2.01
C ARG A 366 51.22 -14.32 3.53
N ARG A 367 50.17 -13.88 4.22
CA ARG A 367 50.06 -14.01 5.68
C ARG A 367 50.04 -15.46 6.15
N CYS A 368 49.36 -16.34 5.43
CA CYS A 368 49.33 -17.77 5.75
C CYS A 368 50.71 -18.44 5.58
N ILE A 369 51.56 -17.92 4.69
CA ILE A 369 52.94 -18.39 4.50
C ILE A 369 53.87 -17.77 5.56
N GLU A 370 53.76 -16.47 5.85
CA GLU A 370 54.57 -15.79 6.86
C GLU A 370 54.35 -16.36 8.27
N VAL A 371 53.10 -16.66 8.65
CA VAL A 371 52.76 -17.30 9.94
C VAL A 371 53.30 -18.73 10.02
N SER A 372 53.66 -19.35 8.90
CA SER A 372 54.25 -20.68 8.85
C SER A 372 55.79 -20.72 8.80
N ASP A 373 56.42 -19.60 8.42
CA ASP A 373 57.89 -19.46 8.37
C ASP A 373 58.49 -19.02 9.72
N ASP A 374 57.69 -18.41 10.61
CA ASP A 374 58.07 -18.16 12.01
C ASP A 374 58.05 -19.48 12.81
N GLY A 375 59.01 -20.34 12.51
CA GLY A 375 59.25 -21.61 13.17
C GLY A 375 59.37 -21.43 14.69
N SER A 376 58.30 -21.74 15.40
CA SER A 376 58.39 -22.23 16.76
C SER A 376 57.46 -23.44 16.91
N SER A 377 58.11 -24.59 17.01
CA SER A 377 57.71 -25.63 17.94
C SER A 377 57.35 -24.97 19.28
N TYR A 378 56.07 -24.68 19.49
CA TYR A 378 55.59 -24.24 20.79
C TYR A 378 55.77 -25.40 21.79
N PRO A 379 56.49 -25.20 22.91
CA PRO A 379 56.26 -26.03 24.08
C PRO A 379 54.83 -25.76 24.56
N PRO A 380 54.10 -26.78 25.04
CA PRO A 380 52.79 -26.56 25.62
C PRO A 380 52.97 -25.67 26.85
N ASN A 381 52.12 -24.64 26.96
CA ASN A 381 52.05 -23.63 28.04
C ASN A 381 52.61 -22.25 27.67
N SER A 382 51.87 -21.50 26.86
CA SER A 382 51.80 -20.04 27.00
C SER A 382 50.35 -19.58 26.79
N PRO A 383 49.72 -18.84 27.72
CA PRO A 383 48.26 -18.64 27.74
C PRO A 383 47.76 -17.47 26.87
N ASN A 384 48.57 -16.90 25.97
CA ASN A 384 48.24 -15.61 25.33
C ASN A 384 48.10 -15.66 23.80
N PHE A 385 47.83 -16.82 23.19
CA PHE A 385 47.57 -16.94 21.74
C PHE A 385 46.26 -17.67 21.39
N GLU A 386 45.32 -17.74 22.33
CA GLU A 386 43.92 -17.99 22.03
C GLU A 386 43.19 -16.66 22.15
N GLU A 387 42.85 -15.99 21.04
CA GLU A 387 41.58 -15.24 20.99
C GLU A 387 41.21 -14.55 19.66
N LYS A 388 42.09 -14.39 18.65
CA LYS A 388 41.74 -13.48 17.52
C LYS A 388 41.67 -14.02 16.10
N THR A 389 41.96 -15.30 15.83
CA THR A 389 41.85 -15.81 14.44
C THR A 389 41.30 -17.23 14.29
N THR A 390 41.05 -17.97 15.38
CA THR A 390 40.69 -19.40 15.31
C THR A 390 39.22 -19.73 15.53
N HIS A 391 38.34 -18.75 15.80
CA HIS A 391 36.93 -19.03 16.08
C HIS A 391 35.98 -19.10 14.86
N PHE A 392 36.47 -18.98 13.61
CA PHE A 392 35.55 -18.91 12.46
C PHE A 392 35.11 -20.25 11.84
N PHE A 393 35.81 -21.36 12.10
CA PHE A 393 35.43 -22.66 11.49
C PHE A 393 35.78 -23.85 12.40
N GLN A 394 34.90 -24.19 13.34
CA GLN A 394 34.86 -25.52 13.96
C GLN A 394 33.59 -26.24 13.53
N SER A 395 33.65 -26.97 12.41
CA SER A 395 32.64 -27.97 12.05
C SER A 395 33.16 -29.35 12.45
N LYS A 396 32.43 -30.04 13.33
CA LYS A 396 32.63 -31.47 13.64
C LYS A 396 32.50 -32.29 12.35
N VAL A 397 33.58 -32.92 11.89
CA VAL A 397 33.55 -33.93 10.83
C VAL A 397 34.39 -35.13 11.27
N GLN A 398 33.78 -36.32 11.14
CA GLN A 398 34.38 -37.64 11.37
C GLN A 398 35.67 -37.83 10.57
N GLU A 399 36.65 -38.47 11.21
CA GLU A 399 38.01 -38.72 10.71
C GLU A 399 38.04 -39.29 9.28
N PRO A 400 38.52 -38.51 8.29
CA PRO A 400 39.04 -39.03 7.04
C PRO A 400 40.54 -39.36 7.19
N PRO A 401 41.15 -40.11 6.25
CA PRO A 401 42.54 -40.55 6.37
C PRO A 401 43.50 -39.36 6.52
N GLU A 402 44.51 -39.52 7.38
CA GLU A 402 45.56 -38.52 7.65
C GLU A 402 46.32 -38.17 6.36
N ILE A 403 45.82 -37.17 5.65
CA ILE A 403 46.60 -36.42 4.68
C ILE A 403 47.24 -35.30 5.50
N ASP A 404 48.56 -35.35 5.70
CA ASP A 404 49.37 -34.29 6.31
C ASP A 404 49.30 -33.02 5.43
N LEU A 405 48.22 -32.26 5.58
CA LEU A 405 48.02 -30.97 4.92
C LEU A 405 48.48 -29.87 5.86
N HIS A 406 49.42 -29.06 5.37
CA HIS A 406 49.87 -27.88 6.09
C HIS A 406 48.67 -26.95 6.40
N PRO A 407 48.53 -26.39 7.63
CA PRO A 407 47.40 -25.53 8.01
C PRO A 407 47.14 -24.34 7.06
N SER A 408 48.20 -23.79 6.47
CA SER A 408 48.11 -22.74 5.45
C SER A 408 47.33 -23.18 4.21
N THR A 409 47.42 -24.46 3.81
CA THR A 409 46.66 -25.03 2.70
C THR A 409 45.17 -25.08 3.03
N ILE A 410 44.82 -25.50 4.25
CA ILE A 410 43.44 -25.54 4.73
C ILE A 410 42.84 -24.12 4.75
N ASN A 411 43.60 -23.15 5.28
CA ASN A 411 43.17 -21.75 5.32
C ASN A 411 42.96 -21.15 3.92
N CYS A 412 43.85 -21.43 2.96
CA CYS A 412 43.70 -20.97 1.59
C CYS A 412 42.47 -21.58 0.92
N LEU A 413 42.22 -22.87 1.11
CA LEU A 413 41.02 -23.54 0.59
C LEU A 413 39.73 -23.00 1.22
N ALA A 414 39.74 -22.72 2.54
CA ALA A 414 38.61 -22.10 3.23
C ALA A 414 38.30 -20.71 2.66
N PHE A 415 39.31 -19.90 2.36
CA PHE A 415 39.13 -18.60 1.70
C PHE A 415 38.52 -18.75 0.31
N CYS A 416 39.04 -19.68 -0.51
CA CYS A 416 38.49 -19.95 -1.85
C CYS A 416 37.03 -20.43 -1.78
N LYS A 417 36.70 -21.27 -0.79
CA LYS A 417 35.31 -21.69 -0.55
C LYS A 417 34.42 -20.50 -0.18
N ALA A 418 34.86 -19.61 0.71
CA ALA A 418 34.09 -18.43 1.09
C ALA A 418 33.77 -17.53 -0.12
N LEU A 419 34.75 -17.31 -1.01
CA LEU A 419 34.55 -16.58 -2.27
C LEU A 419 33.49 -17.25 -3.16
N CYS A 420 33.56 -18.57 -3.32
CA CYS A 420 32.55 -19.32 -4.07
C CYS A 420 31.17 -19.25 -3.42
N ASP A 421 31.09 -19.37 -2.08
CA ASP A 421 29.83 -19.29 -1.34
C ASP A 421 29.17 -17.91 -1.51
N ASP A 422 29.96 -16.82 -1.44
CA ASP A 422 29.47 -15.45 -1.66
C ASP A 422 28.99 -15.26 -3.10
N PHE A 423 29.68 -15.85 -4.09
CA PHE A 423 29.23 -15.83 -5.47
C PHE A 423 27.93 -16.62 -5.68
N LEU A 424 27.82 -17.81 -5.09
CA LEU A 424 26.60 -18.64 -5.17
C LEU A 424 25.39 -17.96 -4.52
N ARG A 425 25.60 -17.16 -3.48
CA ARG A 425 24.53 -16.38 -2.82
C ARG A 425 23.89 -15.34 -3.73
N LEU A 426 24.60 -14.82 -4.73
CA LEU A 426 24.06 -13.86 -5.70
C LEU A 426 23.02 -14.50 -6.65
N LYS A 427 22.99 -15.86 -6.72
CA LYS A 427 22.07 -16.64 -7.55
C LYS A 427 21.95 -16.09 -8.99
N ILE A 428 23.08 -15.83 -9.64
CA ILE A 428 23.11 -15.26 -11.00
C ILE A 428 22.49 -16.26 -11.97
N ASN A 429 21.42 -15.87 -12.65
CA ASN A 429 20.71 -16.70 -13.64
C ASN A 429 21.19 -16.41 -15.07
N ALA A 430 21.71 -15.22 -15.33
CA ALA A 430 22.28 -14.83 -16.61
C ALA A 430 23.55 -15.65 -16.91
N GLN A 431 23.45 -16.54 -17.89
CA GLN A 431 24.51 -17.51 -18.21
C GLN A 431 25.86 -16.85 -18.50
N ASN A 432 25.88 -15.74 -19.25
CA ASN A 432 27.12 -15.04 -19.58
C ASN A 432 27.76 -14.40 -18.33
N THR A 433 26.98 -13.69 -17.52
CA THR A 433 27.45 -13.08 -16.27
C THR A 433 28.00 -14.15 -15.33
N MET A 434 27.29 -15.27 -15.19
CA MET A 434 27.73 -16.40 -14.38
C MET A 434 29.06 -16.96 -14.88
N LEU A 435 29.17 -17.22 -16.19
CA LEU A 435 30.40 -17.74 -16.81
C LEU A 435 31.58 -16.79 -16.60
N LEU A 436 31.39 -15.48 -16.82
CA LEU A 436 32.42 -14.47 -16.62
C LEU A 436 32.92 -14.47 -15.17
N CYS A 437 32.02 -14.48 -14.20
CA CYS A 437 32.41 -14.55 -12.79
C CYS A 437 33.15 -15.85 -12.44
N CYS A 438 32.68 -17.01 -12.93
CA CYS A 438 33.38 -18.29 -12.72
C CYS A 438 34.80 -18.26 -13.30
N LEU A 439 34.96 -17.78 -14.54
CA LEU A 439 36.28 -17.64 -15.17
C LEU A 439 37.19 -16.70 -14.36
N GLN A 440 36.64 -15.62 -13.83
CA GLN A 440 37.40 -14.68 -13.03
C GLN A 440 37.78 -15.22 -11.64
N ILE A 441 36.92 -16.01 -11.00
CA ILE A 441 37.23 -16.70 -9.74
C ILE A 441 38.39 -17.67 -9.96
N VAL A 442 38.38 -18.44 -11.06
CA VAL A 442 39.51 -19.31 -11.44
C VAL A 442 40.78 -18.49 -11.65
N ASN A 443 40.68 -17.30 -12.25
CA ASN A 443 41.83 -16.40 -12.41
C ASN A 443 42.34 -15.85 -11.07
N VAL A 444 41.51 -15.68 -10.04
CA VAL A 444 41.99 -15.27 -8.70
C VAL A 444 42.97 -16.31 -8.13
N TRP A 445 42.76 -17.59 -8.45
CA TRP A 445 43.57 -18.71 -7.96
C TRP A 445 44.84 -18.97 -8.78
N LYS A 446 44.96 -18.36 -9.97
CA LYS A 446 46.17 -18.34 -10.78
C LYS A 446 47.03 -17.12 -10.47
#